data_AF-A0A535WSS3-F1
#
_entry.id   AF-A0A535WSS3-F1
#
_cell.length_a   1.000
_cell.length_b   1.000
_cell.length_c   1.000
_cell.angle_alpha   90.00
_cell.angle_beta   90.00
_cell.angle_gamma   90.00
#
_symmetry.space_group_name_H-M   'P 1'
#
loop_
_entity.id
_entity.type
_entity.pdbx_description
1 polymer ?
#
loop_
_entity_poly.entity_id
_entity_poly.type
_entity_poly.pdbx_seq_one_letter_code
_entity_poly.pdbx_strand_id
1 'polypeptide(L)'
;VPLDSWTELVVANGFYDQAGFCLLGDIHDKCSYGPWKRGLNKVMLEENFHLRNGRTWMKRISAAGGSAKDELQRAVDWMFPLSVEWFGLPDDKKMHSTQLEYRLKGLTNDQLRQWWLSTVVPYCEQIGVKVPAHKETREGKDVWELDYPFPCEFDAGAKRWDFKQPSTWDDVLARWRARGPRNAEMVAMFQEEFHNFRKAHKQES
;
A
#
# COMPACT_ATOMS: atom_id res chain seq x y z
N VAL A 1 -3.60 -7.87 -7.90
CA VAL A 1 -3.34 -9.28 -7.54
C VAL A 1 -4.36 -9.67 -6.48
N PRO A 2 -5.11 -10.79 -6.63
CA PRO A 2 -6.07 -11.21 -5.62
C PRO A 2 -5.36 -11.64 -4.32
N LEU A 3 -6.03 -11.45 -3.20
CA LEU A 3 -5.63 -12.04 -1.91
C LEU A 3 -6.29 -13.40 -1.80
N ASP A 4 -5.49 -14.45 -1.64
CA ASP A 4 -5.93 -15.85 -1.70
C ASP A 4 -5.90 -16.54 -0.33
N SER A 5 -5.40 -15.86 0.72
CA SER A 5 -5.39 -16.38 2.08
C SER A 5 -5.72 -15.34 3.13
N TRP A 6 -6.11 -15.83 4.31
CA TRP A 6 -6.28 -15.00 5.50
C TRP A 6 -4.98 -14.27 5.88
N THR A 7 -3.83 -14.93 5.73
CA THR A 7 -2.53 -14.34 6.02
C THR A 7 -2.24 -13.17 5.07
N GLU A 8 -2.58 -13.29 3.79
CA GLU A 8 -2.44 -12.18 2.84
C GLU A 8 -3.38 -11.01 3.20
N LEU A 9 -4.60 -11.27 3.66
CA LEU A 9 -5.48 -10.22 4.17
C LEU A 9 -4.90 -9.53 5.42
N VAL A 10 -4.30 -10.28 6.33
CA VAL A 10 -3.60 -9.74 7.51
C VAL A 10 -2.41 -8.86 7.09
N VAL A 11 -1.61 -9.29 6.12
CA VAL A 11 -0.49 -8.50 5.58
C VAL A 11 -1.01 -7.26 4.85
N ALA A 12 -2.14 -7.35 4.13
CA ALA A 12 -2.78 -6.17 3.53
C ALA A 12 -3.14 -5.15 4.62
N ASN A 13 -3.73 -5.57 5.76
CA ASN A 13 -3.97 -4.64 6.85
C ASN A 13 -2.68 -4.09 7.48
N GLY A 14 -1.61 -4.86 7.49
CA GLY A 14 -0.31 -4.41 8.01
C GLY A 14 0.40 -3.41 7.09
N PHE A 15 0.29 -3.59 5.76
CA PHE A 15 1.08 -2.85 4.77
C PHE A 15 0.26 -1.86 3.97
N TYR A 16 -0.88 -2.28 3.40
CA TYR A 16 -1.73 -1.42 2.57
C TYR A 16 -2.45 -0.39 3.41
N ASP A 17 -3.03 -0.76 4.55
CA ASP A 17 -3.65 0.23 5.44
C ASP A 17 -2.61 1.15 6.07
N GLN A 18 -1.37 0.67 6.29
CA GLN A 18 -0.26 1.54 6.69
C GLN A 18 0.13 2.53 5.60
N ALA A 19 0.11 2.13 4.32
CA ALA A 19 0.35 3.02 3.20
C ALA A 19 -0.79 4.03 3.04
N GLY A 20 -2.04 3.58 3.16
CA GLY A 20 -3.24 4.41 3.22
C GLY A 20 -3.14 5.45 4.33
N PHE A 21 -2.76 5.04 5.54
CA PHE A 21 -2.55 5.93 6.68
C PHE A 21 -1.49 7.01 6.39
N CYS A 22 -0.37 6.65 5.75
CA CYS A 22 0.65 7.64 5.36
C CYS A 22 0.11 8.62 4.29
N LEU A 23 -0.55 8.11 3.25
CA LEU A 23 -1.09 8.92 2.15
C LEU A 23 -2.20 9.86 2.62
N LEU A 24 -3.19 9.33 3.34
CA LEU A 24 -4.35 10.07 3.83
C LEU A 24 -4.01 10.91 5.05
N GLY A 25 -3.08 10.47 5.91
CA GLY A 25 -2.59 11.25 7.04
C GLY A 25 -1.90 12.54 6.61
N ASP A 26 -1.07 12.49 5.56
CA ASP A 26 -0.47 13.71 5.00
C ASP A 26 -1.53 14.70 4.48
N ILE A 27 -2.56 14.19 3.78
CA ILE A 27 -3.66 15.02 3.31
C ILE A 27 -4.45 15.59 4.50
N HIS A 28 -4.80 14.76 5.47
CA HIS A 28 -5.50 15.20 6.69
C HIS A 28 -4.71 16.33 7.39
N ASP A 29 -3.40 16.21 7.50
CA ASP A 29 -2.59 17.18 8.23
C ASP A 29 -2.34 18.45 7.41
N LYS A 30 -2.05 18.32 6.12
CA LYS A 30 -1.48 19.39 5.29
C LYS A 30 -2.45 19.98 4.28
N CYS A 31 -3.56 19.32 3.97
CA CYS A 31 -4.44 19.73 2.87
C CYS A 31 -5.06 21.12 3.12
N SER A 32 -4.99 21.99 2.11
CA SER A 32 -5.60 23.33 2.09
C SER A 32 -7.10 23.29 1.85
N TYR A 33 -7.62 22.23 1.23
CA TYR A 33 -9.05 22.09 0.93
C TYR A 33 -9.81 21.50 2.13
N GLY A 34 -10.45 22.39 2.89
CA GLY A 34 -11.12 22.07 4.15
C GLY A 34 -12.12 20.90 4.12
N PRO A 35 -13.00 20.76 3.10
CA PRO A 35 -13.92 19.63 3.01
C PRO A 35 -13.22 18.26 2.95
N TRP A 36 -12.16 18.14 2.14
CA TRP A 36 -11.41 16.87 2.05
C TRP A 36 -10.71 16.56 3.36
N LYS A 37 -10.02 17.55 3.94
CA LYS A 37 -9.39 17.42 5.26
C LYS A 37 -10.36 16.96 6.35
N ARG A 38 -11.55 17.58 6.46
CA ARG A 38 -12.56 17.20 7.47
C ARG A 38 -13.16 15.83 7.22
N GLY A 39 -13.34 15.43 5.96
CA GLY A 39 -13.80 14.10 5.60
C GLY A 39 -12.86 13.00 6.11
N LEU A 40 -11.56 13.30 6.18
CA LEU A 40 -10.55 12.36 6.67
C LEU A 40 -10.55 12.20 8.19
N ASN A 41 -11.14 13.12 8.99
CA ASN A 41 -11.17 12.97 10.45
C ASN A 41 -11.76 11.62 10.89
N LYS A 42 -12.87 11.20 10.28
CA LYS A 42 -13.51 9.92 10.58
C LYS A 42 -12.71 8.75 10.00
N VAL A 43 -12.22 8.89 8.76
CA VAL A 43 -11.42 7.86 8.09
C VAL A 43 -10.18 7.52 8.91
N MET A 44 -9.42 8.52 9.37
CA MET A 44 -8.20 8.30 10.14
C MET A 44 -8.45 7.61 11.49
N LEU A 45 -9.61 7.85 12.12
CA LEU A 45 -10.00 7.14 13.34
C LEU A 45 -10.26 5.65 13.08
N GLU A 46 -10.91 5.33 11.97
CA GLU A 46 -11.23 3.95 11.57
C GLU A 46 -9.98 3.19 11.05
N GLU A 47 -9.11 3.85 10.26
CA GLU A 47 -7.88 3.22 9.74
C GLU A 47 -6.93 2.76 10.86
N ASN A 48 -6.88 3.48 11.98
CA ASN A 48 -6.06 3.09 13.12
C ASN A 48 -6.49 1.73 13.71
N PHE A 49 -7.79 1.38 13.63
CA PHE A 49 -8.26 0.06 14.05
C PHE A 49 -7.73 -1.05 13.14
N HIS A 50 -7.86 -0.87 11.83
CA HIS A 50 -7.40 -1.86 10.85
C HIS A 50 -5.88 -2.06 10.88
N LEU A 51 -5.13 -0.98 11.00
CA LEU A 51 -3.67 -1.00 11.13
C LEU A 51 -3.23 -1.74 12.40
N ARG A 52 -3.89 -1.50 13.54
CA ARG A 52 -3.62 -2.23 14.78
C ARG A 52 -3.98 -3.71 14.66
N ASN A 53 -5.06 -4.03 13.96
CA ASN A 53 -5.46 -5.41 13.69
C ASN A 53 -4.38 -6.15 12.87
N GLY A 54 -3.95 -5.57 11.74
CA GLY A 54 -2.91 -6.13 10.88
C GLY A 54 -1.61 -6.38 11.64
N ARG A 55 -1.09 -5.37 12.34
CA ARG A 55 0.14 -5.52 13.16
C ARG A 55 -0.01 -6.51 14.32
N THR A 56 -1.20 -6.64 14.90
CA THR A 56 -1.41 -7.60 15.99
C THR A 56 -1.38 -9.03 15.43
N TRP A 57 -2.06 -9.26 14.31
CA TRP A 57 -2.11 -10.59 13.69
C TRP A 57 -0.79 -11.01 13.05
N MET A 58 -0.10 -10.13 12.34
CA MET A 58 1.25 -10.43 11.81
C MET A 58 2.20 -10.85 12.93
N LYS A 59 2.21 -10.13 14.06
CA LYS A 59 3.02 -10.49 15.23
C LYS A 59 2.64 -11.87 15.80
N ARG A 60 1.33 -12.17 15.91
CA ARG A 60 0.83 -13.46 16.40
C ARG A 60 1.21 -14.61 15.48
N ILE A 61 1.02 -14.44 14.17
CA ILE A 61 1.36 -15.45 13.15
C ILE A 61 2.86 -15.71 13.14
N SER A 62 3.69 -14.66 13.20
CA SER A 62 5.14 -14.82 13.29
C SER A 62 5.56 -15.55 14.57
N ALA A 63 4.96 -15.20 15.71
CA ALA A 63 5.25 -15.85 17.00
C ALA A 63 4.79 -17.31 17.06
N ALA A 64 3.77 -17.70 16.30
CA ALA A 64 3.33 -19.09 16.20
C ALA A 64 4.39 -20.00 15.53
N GLY A 65 5.26 -19.43 14.69
CA GLY A 65 6.35 -20.15 14.04
C GLY A 65 5.87 -21.18 13.01
N GLY A 66 6.79 -22.07 12.60
CA GLY A 66 6.52 -23.15 11.65
C GLY A 66 5.87 -22.68 10.34
N SER A 67 4.94 -23.48 9.84
CA SER A 67 4.26 -23.22 8.56
C SER A 67 3.49 -21.90 8.53
N ALA A 68 2.97 -21.42 9.67
CA ALA A 68 2.25 -20.17 9.77
C ALA A 68 3.18 -18.97 9.55
N LYS A 69 4.38 -19.00 10.15
CA LYS A 69 5.42 -18.00 9.90
C LYS A 69 5.92 -18.06 8.46
N ASP A 70 6.06 -19.25 7.89
CA ASP A 70 6.48 -19.40 6.49
C ASP A 70 5.43 -18.84 5.52
N GLU A 71 4.13 -19.02 5.81
CA GLU A 71 3.06 -18.40 5.04
C GLU A 71 3.07 -16.88 5.15
N LEU A 72 3.29 -16.35 6.35
CA LEU A 72 3.46 -14.90 6.56
C LEU A 72 4.63 -14.35 5.76
N GLN A 73 5.77 -15.02 5.78
CA GLN A 73 6.94 -14.59 5.02
C GLN A 73 6.65 -14.60 3.51
N ARG A 74 6.04 -15.66 2.97
CA ARG A 74 5.65 -15.71 1.56
C ARG A 74 4.72 -14.57 1.16
N ALA A 75 3.73 -14.24 2.01
CA ALA A 75 2.85 -13.10 1.77
C ALA A 75 3.64 -11.77 1.77
N VAL A 76 4.51 -11.57 2.75
CA VAL A 76 5.35 -10.36 2.84
C VAL A 76 6.30 -10.20 1.66
N ASP A 77 6.90 -11.30 1.18
CA ASP A 77 7.87 -11.28 0.08
C ASP A 77 7.30 -10.65 -1.20
N TRP A 78 6.02 -10.87 -1.49
CA TRP A 78 5.37 -10.28 -2.66
C TRP A 78 4.62 -8.98 -2.37
N MET A 79 4.07 -8.84 -1.16
CA MET A 79 3.26 -7.67 -0.79
C MET A 79 4.11 -6.46 -0.41
N PHE A 80 5.33 -6.65 0.11
CA PHE A 80 6.18 -5.53 0.51
C PHE A 80 6.57 -4.66 -0.70
N PRO A 81 7.22 -5.17 -1.77
CA PRO A 81 7.58 -4.32 -2.91
C PRO A 81 6.35 -3.75 -3.62
N LEU A 82 5.24 -4.51 -3.64
CA LEU A 82 3.99 -4.00 -4.17
C LEU A 82 3.46 -2.81 -3.35
N SER A 83 3.64 -2.80 -2.03
CA SER A 83 3.25 -1.67 -1.17
C SER A 83 4.15 -0.44 -1.36
N VAL A 84 5.45 -0.66 -1.61
CA VAL A 84 6.40 0.41 -1.93
C VAL A 84 5.98 1.19 -3.18
N GLU A 85 5.31 0.52 -4.14
CA GLU A 85 4.73 1.13 -5.34
C GLU A 85 3.49 1.99 -5.08
N TRP A 86 2.77 1.84 -3.97
CA TRP A 86 1.54 2.59 -3.69
C TRP A 86 1.75 4.10 -3.63
N PHE A 87 2.97 4.54 -3.34
CA PHE A 87 3.33 5.95 -3.28
C PHE A 87 3.49 6.60 -4.65
N GLY A 88 3.39 5.81 -5.73
CA GLY A 88 3.45 6.29 -7.10
C GLY A 88 4.88 6.45 -7.63
N LEU A 89 4.99 7.19 -8.74
CA LEU A 89 6.25 7.54 -9.39
C LEU A 89 7.19 8.27 -8.42
N PRO A 90 8.52 8.14 -8.59
CA PRO A 90 9.51 8.92 -7.87
C PRO A 90 9.39 10.40 -8.22
N ASP A 91 9.92 11.25 -7.36
CA ASP A 91 9.71 12.70 -7.46
C ASP A 91 10.24 13.28 -8.79
N ASP A 92 11.34 12.72 -9.33
CA ASP A 92 11.94 13.12 -10.61
C ASP A 92 11.08 12.78 -11.84
N LYS A 93 10.08 11.89 -11.70
CA LYS A 93 9.19 11.45 -12.79
C LYS A 93 7.75 11.89 -12.60
N LYS A 94 7.44 12.60 -11.52
CA LYS A 94 6.07 12.98 -11.17
C LYS A 94 5.59 14.17 -12.00
N MET A 95 4.49 13.98 -12.73
CA MET A 95 3.90 15.00 -13.61
C MET A 95 2.98 16.02 -12.90
N HIS A 96 2.57 15.75 -11.66
CA HIS A 96 1.58 16.57 -10.92
C HIS A 96 2.17 17.15 -9.63
N SER A 97 3.29 17.85 -9.73
CA SER A 97 3.98 18.49 -8.60
C SER A 97 3.21 19.70 -8.04
N THR A 98 2.38 20.38 -8.84
CA THR A 98 1.55 21.53 -8.42
C THR A 98 0.60 21.20 -7.25
N GLN A 99 0.32 19.92 -7.00
CA GLN A 99 -0.42 19.47 -5.82
C GLN A 99 0.27 19.89 -4.50
N LEU A 100 1.60 20.00 -4.48
CA LEU A 100 2.36 20.46 -3.30
C LEU A 100 2.22 21.98 -3.12
N GLU A 101 2.28 22.74 -4.21
CA GLU A 101 2.11 24.21 -4.21
C GLU A 101 0.72 24.60 -3.69
N TYR A 102 -0.33 23.93 -4.16
CA TYR A 102 -1.68 24.11 -3.65
C TYR A 102 -1.94 23.45 -2.31
N ARG A 103 -0.95 22.72 -1.76
CA ARG A 103 -1.09 21.92 -0.54
C ARG A 103 -2.32 21.01 -0.60
N LEU A 104 -2.52 20.30 -1.70
CA LEU A 104 -3.48 19.18 -1.75
C LEU A 104 -2.91 17.96 -1.01
N LYS A 105 -1.59 17.81 -1.03
CA LYS A 105 -0.77 16.95 -0.19
C LYS A 105 0.46 17.76 0.28
N GLY A 106 1.10 17.37 1.37
CA GLY A 106 2.21 18.12 1.97
C GLY A 106 3.58 17.48 1.81
N LEU A 107 3.65 16.17 1.64
CA LEU A 107 4.89 15.43 1.43
C LEU A 107 5.02 14.97 -0.02
N THR A 108 6.23 14.86 -0.55
CA THR A 108 6.45 14.30 -1.89
C THR A 108 6.15 12.79 -1.93
N ASN A 109 6.24 12.15 -3.10
CA ASN A 109 6.00 10.70 -3.18
C ASN A 109 7.13 9.94 -2.48
N ASP A 110 8.37 10.36 -2.66
CA ASP A 110 9.54 9.73 -2.04
C ASP A 110 9.55 9.94 -0.52
N GLN A 111 9.13 11.12 -0.04
CA GLN A 111 8.98 11.39 1.39
C GLN A 111 7.92 10.51 2.06
N LEU A 112 6.77 10.30 1.40
CA LEU A 112 5.75 9.39 1.92
C LEU A 112 6.21 7.93 1.93
N ARG A 113 6.94 7.50 0.89
CA ARG A 113 7.54 6.16 0.84
C ARG A 113 8.55 5.97 1.97
N GLN A 114 9.39 6.96 2.25
CA GLN A 114 10.32 6.92 3.38
C GLN A 114 9.61 6.87 4.73
N TRP A 115 8.51 7.62 4.90
CA TRP A 115 7.70 7.53 6.13
C TRP A 115 7.10 6.12 6.32
N TRP A 116 6.62 5.50 5.26
CA TRP A 116 6.13 4.13 5.33
C TRP A 116 7.23 3.13 5.66
N LEU A 117 8.38 3.20 4.97
CA LEU A 117 9.53 2.32 5.21
C LEU A 117 10.05 2.45 6.65
N SER A 118 10.13 3.68 7.17
CA SER A 118 10.57 3.95 8.55
C SER A 118 9.65 3.35 9.62
N THR A 119 8.42 3.05 9.23
CA THR A 119 7.43 2.43 10.09
C THR A 119 7.40 0.90 9.93
N VAL A 120 7.45 0.43 8.69
CA VAL A 120 7.24 -0.99 8.35
C VAL A 120 8.50 -1.83 8.54
N VAL A 121 9.68 -1.33 8.15
CA VAL A 121 10.93 -2.09 8.24
C VAL A 121 11.26 -2.44 9.70
N PRO A 122 11.31 -1.48 10.66
CA PRO A 122 11.60 -1.82 12.06
C PRO A 122 10.55 -2.72 12.70
N TYR A 123 9.28 -2.60 12.28
CA TYR A 123 8.22 -3.47 12.77
C TYR A 123 8.41 -4.92 12.28
N CYS A 124 8.75 -5.13 11.01
CA CYS A 124 9.02 -6.46 10.46
C CYS A 124 10.22 -7.10 11.16
N GLU A 125 11.30 -6.34 11.36
CA GLU A 125 12.47 -6.77 12.14
C GLU A 125 12.08 -7.20 13.56
N GLN A 126 11.27 -6.40 14.26
CA GLN A 126 10.80 -6.69 15.62
C GLN A 126 10.05 -8.02 15.71
N ILE A 127 9.24 -8.35 14.70
CA ILE A 127 8.48 -9.61 14.68
C ILE A 127 9.26 -10.76 14.02
N GLY A 128 10.49 -10.53 13.57
CA GLY A 128 11.33 -11.55 12.93
C GLY A 128 10.85 -11.97 11.55
N VAL A 129 10.25 -11.04 10.80
CA VAL A 129 9.86 -11.18 9.39
C VAL A 129 10.82 -10.36 8.54
N LYS A 130 11.29 -10.93 7.43
CA LYS A 130 12.26 -10.27 6.55
C LYS A 130 11.54 -9.42 5.51
N VAL A 131 12.11 -8.26 5.23
CA VAL A 131 11.75 -7.41 4.09
C VAL A 131 13.04 -7.04 3.35
N PRO A 132 13.00 -6.86 2.02
CA PRO A 132 14.19 -6.51 1.23
C PRO A 132 14.47 -5.00 1.31
N ALA A 133 14.71 -4.52 2.53
CA ALA A 133 15.10 -3.15 2.82
C ALA A 133 15.86 -3.08 4.15
N HIS A 134 16.77 -2.12 4.27
CA HIS A 134 17.55 -1.87 5.49
C HIS A 134 17.61 -0.39 5.83
N LYS A 135 17.90 -0.10 7.11
CA LYS A 135 18.15 1.25 7.59
C LYS A 135 19.62 1.62 7.33
N GLU A 136 19.83 2.81 6.78
CA GLU A 136 21.12 3.49 6.64
C GLU A 136 21.08 4.84 7.39
N THR A 137 22.26 5.36 7.75
CA THR A 137 22.37 6.71 8.32
C THR A 137 23.20 7.59 7.39
N ARG A 138 22.58 8.62 6.82
CA ARG A 138 23.23 9.60 5.94
C ARG A 138 23.10 10.99 6.54
N GLU A 139 24.22 11.68 6.70
CA GLU A 139 24.26 13.05 7.24
C GLU A 139 23.53 13.19 8.58
N GLY A 140 23.63 12.17 9.44
CA GLY A 140 22.97 12.13 10.75
C GLY A 140 21.45 11.89 10.72
N LYS A 141 20.89 11.52 9.56
CA LYS A 141 19.48 11.15 9.40
C LYS A 141 19.35 9.69 8.99
N ASP A 142 18.35 9.03 9.57
CA ASP A 142 17.98 7.68 9.18
C ASP A 142 17.24 7.71 7.84
N VAL A 143 17.66 6.85 6.93
CA VAL A 143 17.01 6.61 5.63
C VAL A 143 16.85 5.11 5.43
N TRP A 144 15.82 4.70 4.70
CA TRP A 144 15.56 3.29 4.41
C TRP A 144 15.81 3.01 2.94
N GLU A 145 16.74 2.10 2.67
CA GLU A 145 17.16 1.70 1.33
C GLU A 145 16.56 0.34 0.97
N LEU A 146 16.16 0.19 -0.28
CA LEU A 146 15.66 -1.07 -0.82
C LEU A 146 16.85 -1.93 -1.25
N ASP A 147 16.80 -3.24 -0.97
CA ASP A 147 17.86 -4.19 -1.31
C ASP A 147 17.81 -4.66 -2.77
N TYR A 148 16.99 -4.01 -3.60
CA TYR A 148 16.70 -4.41 -4.96
C TYR A 148 16.50 -3.18 -5.86
N PRO A 149 16.72 -3.31 -7.18
CA PRO A 149 16.41 -2.25 -8.13
C PRO A 149 14.91 -1.93 -8.07
N PHE A 150 14.58 -0.65 -7.87
CA PHE A 150 13.20 -0.20 -7.84
C PHE A 150 12.92 0.74 -9.03
N PRO A 151 12.08 0.31 -10.02
CA PRO A 151 11.28 -0.92 -10.03
C PRO A 151 12.06 -2.16 -10.56
N CYS A 152 11.51 -3.35 -10.27
CA CYS A 152 11.97 -4.63 -10.80
C CYS A 152 10.78 -5.44 -11.35
N GLU A 153 11.06 -6.51 -12.09
CA GLU A 153 10.01 -7.32 -12.70
C GLU A 153 9.14 -8.05 -11.67
N PHE A 154 7.84 -8.14 -11.97
CA PHE A 154 6.85 -8.79 -11.12
C PHE A 154 5.98 -9.74 -11.93
N ASP A 155 6.03 -11.02 -11.58
CA ASP A 155 5.07 -12.02 -12.04
C ASP A 155 3.83 -12.00 -11.13
N ALA A 156 2.75 -11.41 -11.63
CA ALA A 156 1.48 -11.32 -10.92
C ALA A 156 0.76 -12.68 -10.78
N GLY A 157 1.02 -13.64 -11.67
CA GLY A 157 0.44 -14.98 -11.61
C GLY A 157 1.14 -15.86 -10.56
N ALA A 158 2.46 -15.74 -10.46
CA ALA A 158 3.27 -16.43 -9.45
C ALA A 158 3.39 -15.68 -8.13
N LYS A 159 2.89 -14.43 -8.04
CA LYS A 159 3.07 -13.52 -6.89
C LYS A 159 4.55 -13.42 -6.50
N ARG A 160 5.42 -13.13 -7.47
CA ARG A 160 6.87 -13.15 -7.25
C ARG A 160 7.57 -12.00 -7.94
N TRP A 161 8.50 -11.37 -7.23
CA TRP A 161 9.41 -10.37 -7.76
C TRP A 161 10.71 -11.01 -8.21
N ASP A 162 11.28 -10.53 -9.31
CA ASP A 162 12.66 -10.83 -9.68
C ASP A 162 13.56 -9.64 -9.31
N PHE A 163 14.12 -9.67 -8.11
CA PHE A 163 15.01 -8.63 -7.60
C PHE A 163 16.34 -8.50 -8.38
N LYS A 164 16.64 -9.42 -9.30
CA LYS A 164 17.82 -9.34 -10.17
C LYS A 164 17.52 -8.74 -11.54
N GLN A 165 16.25 -8.53 -11.87
CA GLN A 165 15.81 -8.03 -13.16
C GLN A 165 15.14 -6.65 -12.98
N PRO A 166 15.91 -5.55 -13.14
CA PRO A 166 15.35 -4.21 -13.14
C PRO A 166 14.25 -4.07 -14.20
N SER A 167 13.25 -3.25 -13.90
CA SER A 167 12.15 -2.89 -14.80
C SER A 167 12.15 -1.38 -15.04
N THR A 168 11.34 -0.89 -15.96
CA THR A 168 11.13 0.55 -16.13
C THR A 168 9.83 1.03 -15.46
N TRP A 169 9.71 2.33 -15.23
CA TRP A 169 8.45 2.93 -14.78
C TRP A 169 7.35 2.85 -15.85
N ASP A 170 7.69 2.78 -17.13
CA ASP A 170 6.71 2.57 -18.20
C ASP A 170 6.07 1.18 -18.09
N ASP A 171 6.86 0.15 -17.77
CA ASP A 171 6.36 -1.21 -17.52
C ASP A 171 5.44 -1.25 -16.29
N VAL A 172 5.83 -0.56 -15.21
CA VAL A 172 5.00 -0.43 -13.99
C VAL A 172 3.66 0.25 -14.32
N LEU A 173 3.69 1.37 -15.06
CA LEU A 173 2.48 2.07 -15.48
C LEU A 173 1.60 1.22 -16.40
N ALA A 174 2.21 0.43 -17.30
CA ALA A 174 1.49 -0.53 -18.13
C ALA A 174 0.78 -1.59 -17.25
N ARG A 175 1.47 -2.17 -16.27
CA ARG A 175 0.88 -3.13 -15.31
C ARG A 175 -0.27 -2.51 -14.52
N TRP A 176 -0.13 -1.29 -14.01
CA TRP A 176 -1.21 -0.62 -13.28
C TRP A 176 -2.43 -0.37 -14.17
N ARG A 177 -2.22 0.07 -15.42
CA ARG A 177 -3.30 0.30 -16.39
C ARG A 177 -4.00 -0.99 -16.82
N ALA A 178 -3.34 -2.14 -16.73
CA ALA A 178 -3.95 -3.44 -17.00
C ALA A 178 -5.00 -3.85 -15.95
N ARG A 179 -5.04 -3.19 -14.77
CA ARG A 179 -6.07 -3.32 -13.70
C ARG A 179 -6.30 -4.71 -13.09
N GLY A 180 -5.60 -5.73 -13.58
CA GLY A 180 -5.68 -7.10 -13.07
C GLY A 180 -6.92 -7.88 -13.53
N PRO A 181 -6.93 -9.21 -13.32
CA PRO A 181 -7.88 -10.13 -13.96
C PRO A 181 -9.34 -9.96 -13.47
N ARG A 182 -9.54 -9.47 -12.23
CA ARG A 182 -10.89 -9.31 -11.64
C ARG A 182 -11.51 -7.93 -11.88
N ASN A 183 -10.85 -7.02 -12.60
CA ASN A 183 -11.37 -5.66 -12.77
C ASN A 183 -12.76 -5.65 -13.44
N ALA A 184 -12.92 -6.37 -14.55
CA ALA A 184 -14.18 -6.42 -15.29
C ALA A 184 -15.31 -7.04 -14.45
N GLU A 185 -15.02 -8.13 -13.73
CA GLU A 185 -15.96 -8.80 -12.82
C GLU A 185 -16.45 -7.84 -11.71
N MET A 186 -15.53 -7.16 -11.02
CA MET A 186 -15.87 -6.24 -9.94
C MET A 186 -16.65 -5.03 -10.43
N VAL A 187 -16.28 -4.46 -11.59
CA VAL A 187 -17.02 -3.34 -12.20
C VAL A 187 -18.43 -3.77 -12.57
N ALA A 188 -18.60 -4.95 -13.17
CA ALA A 188 -19.91 -5.48 -13.53
C ALA A 188 -20.79 -5.69 -12.29
N MET A 189 -20.23 -6.24 -11.21
CA MET A 189 -20.93 -6.43 -9.94
C MET A 189 -21.43 -5.09 -9.36
N PHE A 190 -20.58 -4.07 -9.29
CA PHE A 190 -21.01 -2.74 -8.82
C PHE A 190 -22.09 -2.12 -9.70
N GLN A 191 -21.99 -2.29 -11.02
CA GLN A 191 -23.00 -1.79 -11.94
C GLN A 191 -24.33 -2.52 -11.72
N GLU A 192 -24.34 -3.84 -11.62
CA GLU A 192 -25.55 -4.63 -11.36
C GLU A 192 -26.23 -4.21 -10.06
N GLU A 193 -25.49 -4.12 -8.96
CA GLU A 193 -26.00 -3.68 -7.67
C GLU A 193 -26.61 -2.27 -7.74
N PHE A 194 -25.94 -1.34 -8.43
CA PHE A 194 -26.48 0.00 -8.63
C PHE A 194 -27.78 0.00 -9.44
N HIS A 195 -27.87 -0.83 -10.48
CA HIS A 195 -29.10 -0.98 -11.27
C HIS A 195 -30.24 -1.56 -10.42
N ASN A 196 -29.95 -2.56 -9.59
CA ASN A 196 -30.91 -3.18 -8.68
C ASN A 196 -31.40 -2.16 -7.63
N PHE A 197 -30.49 -1.43 -7.00
CA PHE A 197 -30.80 -0.35 -6.07
C PHE A 197 -31.75 0.69 -6.69
N ARG A 198 -31.44 1.16 -7.91
CA ARG A 198 -32.29 2.14 -8.61
C ARG A 198 -33.67 1.61 -8.97
N LYS A 199 -33.80 0.32 -9.31
CA LYS A 199 -35.10 -0.29 -9.61
C LYS A 199 -35.97 -0.35 -8.36
N ALA A 200 -35.41 -0.78 -7.23
CA ALA A 200 -36.12 -0.88 -5.96
C ALA A 200 -36.64 0.48 -5.46
N HIS A 201 -35.83 1.55 -5.59
CA HIS A 201 -36.17 2.88 -5.06
C HIS A 201 -36.83 3.83 -6.08
N LYS A 202 -37.15 3.35 -7.28
CA LYS A 202 -37.95 4.11 -8.26
C LYS A 202 -39.47 3.99 -8.02
N GLN A 203 -39.90 3.08 -7.14
CA GLN A 203 -41.33 2.84 -6.87
C GLN A 203 -41.90 3.74 -5.75
N GLU A 204 -41.06 4.57 -5.10
CA GLU A 204 -41.46 5.42 -3.96
C GLU A 204 -41.56 6.93 -4.29
N SER A 205 -41.45 7.33 -5.57
CA SER A 205 -41.56 8.74 -6.02
C SER A 205 -42.76 8.99 -6.92
#